data_AF-A0AAV6NHL8-F1
#
_entry.id   AF-A0AAV6NHL8-F1
#
_cell.length_a   1.000
_cell.length_b   1.000
_cell.length_c   1.000
_cell.angle_alpha   90.00
_cell.angle_beta   90.00
_cell.angle_gamma   90.00
#
_symmetry.space_group_name_H-M   'P 1'
#
loop_
_entity.id
_entity.type
_entity.pdbx_description
1 polymer ?
#
loop_
_entity_poly.entity_id
_entity_poly.type
_entity_poly.pdbx_seq_one_letter_code
_entity_poly.pdbx_strand_id
1 'polypeptide(L)'
;MLTNEAIRPNVEPKDRNWDFDIPQLEAILPVGTVDHSIERVYKEMLPWEGSAAVTHRRYVQLFHTLADKYPTENLLLVTHGEAVGVAVSTFMEDVLVYGVEYCAFVKLQRPVFRRGDSYVFGKFEVKLRNDGKDGIKHMPKPEKE
;
A
#
# COMPACT_ATOMS: atom_id res chain seq x y z
N MET A 1 -1.89 -7.19 -1.29
CA MET A 1 -1.48 -8.15 -2.34
C MET A 1 -0.57 -9.16 -1.69
N LEU A 2 -0.48 -10.36 -2.22
CA LEU A 2 0.05 -11.49 -1.46
C LEU A 2 1.24 -12.07 -2.21
N THR A 3 2.35 -12.30 -1.50
CA THR A 3 3.56 -12.94 -2.03
C THR A 3 3.99 -14.06 -1.10
N ASN A 4 4.71 -15.02 -1.66
CA ASN A 4 5.38 -16.05 -0.87
C ASN A 4 6.49 -15.50 0.05
N GLU A 5 6.97 -14.28 -0.23
CA GLU A 5 8.00 -13.62 0.59
C GLU A 5 7.40 -13.03 1.86
N ALA A 6 6.22 -12.38 1.74
CA ALA A 6 5.54 -11.78 2.89
C ALA A 6 4.71 -12.79 3.67
N ILE A 7 4.11 -13.77 3.00
CA ILE A 7 3.23 -14.77 3.62
C ILE A 7 3.71 -16.16 3.24
N ARG A 8 3.96 -16.99 4.26
CA ARG A 8 4.49 -18.33 4.05
C ARG A 8 3.46 -19.19 3.29
N PRO A 9 3.87 -19.97 2.28
CA PRO A 9 2.94 -20.79 1.49
C PRO A 9 2.09 -21.76 2.33
N ASN A 10 2.62 -22.23 3.47
CA ASN A 10 1.91 -23.17 4.34
C ASN A 10 0.78 -22.54 5.17
N VAL A 11 0.63 -21.21 5.15
CA VAL A 11 -0.49 -20.49 5.79
C VAL A 11 -1.43 -19.84 4.77
N GLU A 12 -1.25 -20.12 3.48
CA GLU A 12 -2.21 -19.75 2.44
C GLU A 12 -3.57 -20.43 2.72
N PRO A 13 -4.70 -19.70 2.65
CA PRO A 13 -6.05 -20.26 2.64
C PRO A 13 -6.16 -21.38 1.63
N LYS A 14 -6.65 -22.53 2.09
CA LYS A 14 -6.74 -23.74 1.27
C LYS A 14 -7.72 -23.58 0.10
N ASP A 15 -8.72 -22.72 0.26
CA ASP A 15 -9.69 -22.33 -0.75
C ASP A 15 -9.20 -21.18 -1.65
N ARG A 16 -8.03 -20.60 -1.33
CA ARG A 16 -7.44 -19.42 -1.99
C ARG A 16 -8.35 -18.19 -2.03
N ASN A 17 -9.40 -18.18 -1.21
CA ASN A 17 -10.30 -17.05 -1.12
C ASN A 17 -9.82 -16.13 -0.01
N TRP A 18 -9.38 -14.93 -0.40
CA TRP A 18 -9.00 -13.86 0.52
C TRP A 18 -10.00 -12.71 0.52
N ASP A 19 -11.13 -12.85 -0.18
CA ASP A 19 -12.08 -11.75 -0.29
C ASP A 19 -12.79 -11.55 1.06
N PHE A 20 -13.26 -10.34 1.25
CA PHE A 20 -14.11 -10.03 2.39
C PHE A 20 -15.53 -10.48 2.09
N ASP A 21 -16.13 -11.22 3.01
CA ASP A 21 -17.57 -11.44 3.01
C ASP A 21 -18.25 -10.13 3.44
N ILE A 22 -18.50 -9.26 2.46
CA ILE A 22 -19.10 -7.94 2.69
C ILE A 22 -20.46 -8.06 3.39
N PRO A 23 -21.41 -8.93 2.97
CA PRO A 23 -22.65 -9.14 3.71
C PRO A 23 -22.44 -9.51 5.19
N GLN A 24 -21.49 -10.41 5.48
CA GLN A 24 -21.15 -10.76 6.86
C GLN A 24 -20.58 -9.57 7.63
N LEU A 25 -19.69 -8.78 7.02
CA LEU A 25 -19.11 -7.58 7.62
C LEU A 25 -20.19 -6.52 7.90
N GLU A 26 -21.11 -6.29 6.97
CA GLU A 26 -22.21 -5.35 7.15
C GLU A 26 -23.18 -5.76 8.26
N ALA A 27 -23.34 -7.07 8.51
CA ALA A 27 -24.16 -7.56 9.60
C ALA A 27 -23.55 -7.29 10.99
N ILE A 28 -22.22 -7.15 11.08
CA ILE A 28 -21.50 -6.93 12.36
C ILE A 28 -21.04 -5.49 12.54
N LEU A 29 -20.82 -4.74 11.47
CA LEU A 29 -20.37 -3.35 11.52
C LEU A 29 -21.55 -2.40 11.68
N PRO A 30 -21.34 -1.22 12.31
CA PRO A 30 -22.38 -0.19 12.37
C PRO A 30 -22.90 0.18 10.98
N VAL A 31 -24.20 0.45 10.88
CA VAL A 31 -24.84 0.88 9.63
C VAL A 31 -24.12 2.11 9.06
N GLY A 32 -23.80 2.07 7.77
CA GLY A 32 -23.06 3.13 7.08
C GLY A 32 -21.53 3.01 7.15
N THR A 33 -20.97 1.97 7.77
CA THR A 33 -19.52 1.73 7.79
C THR A 33 -18.97 1.31 6.43
N VAL A 34 -19.73 0.50 5.68
CA VAL A 34 -19.34 0.04 4.35
C VAL A 34 -19.87 1.03 3.31
N ASP A 35 -18.95 1.65 2.57
CA ASP A 35 -19.27 2.56 1.49
C ASP A 35 -19.34 1.83 0.14
N HIS A 36 -20.56 1.66 -0.37
CA HIS A 36 -20.82 1.01 -1.66
C HIS A 36 -20.69 1.96 -2.85
N SER A 37 -20.47 3.26 -2.63
CA SER A 37 -20.29 4.23 -3.73
C SER A 37 -18.91 4.14 -4.38
N ILE A 38 -17.97 3.45 -3.73
CA ILE A 38 -16.57 3.40 -4.13
C ILE A 38 -16.26 2.11 -4.89
N GLU A 39 -15.82 2.24 -6.14
CA GLU A 39 -15.31 1.12 -6.93
C GLU A 39 -13.90 0.71 -6.47
N ARG A 40 -13.71 -0.61 -6.30
CA ARG A 40 -12.39 -1.23 -6.03
C ARG A 40 -11.42 -0.93 -7.18
N VAL A 41 -10.16 -0.64 -6.88
CA VAL A 41 -9.11 -0.44 -7.91
C VAL A 41 -8.93 -1.68 -8.80
N TYR A 42 -8.96 -2.85 -8.18
CA TYR A 42 -8.98 -4.14 -8.88
C TYR A 42 -10.37 -4.75 -8.71
N LYS A 43 -11.04 -5.05 -9.83
CA LYS A 43 -12.40 -5.60 -9.85
C LYS A 43 -12.45 -7.02 -9.30
N GLU A 44 -11.41 -7.79 -9.59
CA GLU A 44 -11.27 -9.16 -9.15
C GLU A 44 -10.09 -9.29 -8.21
N MET A 45 -10.17 -10.31 -7.35
CA MET A 45 -9.04 -10.71 -6.54
C MET A 45 -7.88 -11.14 -7.43
N LEU A 46 -6.74 -10.48 -7.25
CA LEU A 46 -5.54 -10.84 -7.96
C LEU A 46 -5.03 -12.19 -7.44
N PRO A 47 -4.53 -13.07 -8.33
CA PRO A 47 -4.06 -14.38 -7.93
C PRO A 47 -2.86 -14.26 -6.98
N TRP A 48 -2.65 -15.32 -6.21
CA TRP A 48 -1.46 -15.50 -5.39
C TRP A 48 -0.22 -15.60 -6.29
N GLU A 49 0.41 -14.45 -6.55
CA GLU A 49 1.55 -14.36 -7.45
C GLU A 49 2.83 -14.47 -6.64
N GLY A 50 3.49 -15.62 -6.75
CA GLY A 50 4.66 -15.99 -5.94
C GLY A 50 5.92 -15.14 -6.15
N SER A 51 5.88 -13.99 -6.84
CA SER A 51 7.04 -13.11 -7.05
C SER A 51 6.82 -11.74 -6.41
N ALA A 52 7.75 -11.33 -5.54
CA ALA A 52 7.75 -9.99 -4.94
C ALA A 52 7.76 -8.87 -5.97
N ALA A 53 8.48 -9.01 -7.08
CA ALA A 53 8.57 -7.97 -8.10
C ALA A 53 7.20 -7.58 -8.70
N VAL A 54 6.31 -8.57 -8.93
CA VAL A 54 4.98 -8.29 -9.49
C VAL A 54 4.08 -7.63 -8.46
N THR A 55 4.09 -8.14 -7.23
CA THR A 55 3.31 -7.56 -6.13
C THR A 55 3.77 -6.14 -5.77
N HIS A 56 5.08 -5.87 -5.75
CA HIS A 56 5.61 -4.54 -5.53
C HIS A 56 5.09 -3.54 -6.57
N ARG A 57 5.12 -3.91 -7.87
CA ARG A 57 4.57 -3.05 -8.94
C ARG A 57 3.09 -2.73 -8.74
N ARG A 58 2.31 -3.70 -8.28
CA ARG A 58 0.88 -3.51 -8.01
C ARG A 58 0.64 -2.60 -6.82
N TYR A 59 1.42 -2.71 -5.74
CA TYR A 59 1.32 -1.75 -4.63
C TYR A 59 1.61 -0.32 -5.10
N VAL A 60 2.66 -0.13 -5.87
CA VAL A 60 3.02 1.18 -6.44
C VAL A 60 1.89 1.71 -7.33
N GLN A 61 1.33 0.86 -8.20
CA GLN A 61 0.17 1.20 -9.01
C GLN A 61 -1.02 1.64 -8.14
N LEU A 62 -1.35 0.88 -7.09
CA LEU A 62 -2.45 1.18 -6.18
C LEU A 62 -2.27 2.52 -5.47
N PHE A 63 -1.06 2.82 -4.99
CA PHE A 63 -0.75 4.11 -4.36
C PHE A 63 -0.99 5.29 -5.32
N HIS A 64 -0.51 5.17 -6.55
CA HIS A 64 -0.75 6.18 -7.59
C HIS A 64 -2.24 6.29 -7.95
N THR A 65 -2.90 5.18 -8.27
CA THR A 65 -4.30 5.17 -8.70
C THR A 65 -5.23 5.78 -7.65
N LEU A 66 -5.06 5.43 -6.36
CA LEU A 66 -5.89 6.00 -5.30
C LEU A 66 -5.61 7.49 -5.08
N ALA A 67 -4.34 7.89 -5.05
CA ALA A 67 -4.00 9.30 -4.87
C ALA A 67 -4.41 10.17 -6.06
N ASP A 68 -4.40 9.63 -7.28
CA ASP A 68 -4.83 10.32 -8.50
C ASP A 68 -6.36 10.46 -8.54
N LYS A 69 -7.08 9.45 -8.05
CA LYS A 69 -8.55 9.43 -7.96
C LYS A 69 -9.09 10.43 -6.93
N TYR A 70 -8.37 10.62 -5.82
CA TYR A 70 -8.77 11.53 -4.74
C TYR A 70 -7.68 12.60 -4.47
N PRO A 71 -7.43 13.50 -5.43
CA PRO A 71 -6.28 14.40 -5.40
C PRO A 71 -6.38 15.52 -4.34
N THR A 72 -7.56 15.72 -3.76
CA THR A 72 -7.84 16.74 -2.73
C THR A 72 -8.02 16.15 -1.34
N GLU A 73 -7.84 14.85 -1.17
CA GLU A 73 -8.10 14.15 0.09
C GLU A 73 -6.82 13.58 0.70
N ASN A 74 -6.84 13.40 2.02
CA ASN A 74 -5.82 12.61 2.72
C ASN A 74 -6.32 11.17 2.83
N LEU A 75 -5.58 10.23 2.25
CA LEU A 75 -5.95 8.82 2.24
C LEU A 75 -5.21 8.06 3.35
N LEU A 76 -5.95 7.26 4.12
CA LEU A 76 -5.39 6.28 5.05
C LEU A 76 -5.52 4.88 4.45
N LEU A 77 -4.37 4.25 4.17
CA LEU A 77 -4.32 2.89 3.62
C LEU A 77 -3.85 1.92 4.72
N VAL A 78 -4.72 1.00 5.12
CA VAL A 78 -4.39 -0.07 6.07
C VAL A 78 -4.04 -1.32 5.27
N THR A 79 -2.87 -1.88 5.53
CA THR A 79 -2.28 -2.96 4.71
C THR A 79 -1.24 -3.76 5.50
N HIS A 80 -0.59 -4.73 4.86
CA HIS A 80 0.49 -5.53 5.42
C HIS A 80 1.84 -4.81 5.36
N GLY A 81 2.80 -5.30 6.16
CA GLY A 81 4.14 -4.70 6.26
C GLY A 81 4.90 -4.63 4.92
N GLU A 82 4.69 -5.59 4.01
CA GLU A 82 5.28 -5.58 2.67
C GLU A 82 4.93 -4.30 1.90
N ALA A 83 3.66 -3.90 1.88
CA ALA A 83 3.21 -2.71 1.18
C ALA A 83 3.83 -1.42 1.76
N VAL A 84 3.94 -1.35 3.09
CA VAL A 84 4.59 -0.24 3.80
C VAL A 84 6.08 -0.17 3.43
N GLY A 85 6.77 -1.32 3.37
CA GLY A 85 8.16 -1.39 2.95
C GLY A 85 8.36 -1.03 1.47
N VAL A 86 7.43 -1.43 0.59
CA VAL A 86 7.42 -1.05 -0.83
C VAL A 86 7.25 0.46 -0.99
N ALA A 87 6.35 1.08 -0.22
CA ALA A 87 6.17 2.53 -0.24
C ALA A 87 7.48 3.26 0.08
N VAL A 88 8.21 2.86 1.12
CA VAL A 88 9.50 3.47 1.45
C VAL A 88 10.55 3.18 0.39
N SER A 89 10.79 1.91 0.05
CA SER A 89 11.86 1.51 -0.87
C SER A 89 11.67 1.99 -2.32
N THR A 90 10.44 2.33 -2.72
CA THR A 90 10.13 2.89 -4.04
C THR A 90 10.29 4.41 -4.08
N PHE A 91 9.81 5.11 -3.04
CA PHE A 91 9.71 6.58 -3.06
C PHE A 91 10.80 7.28 -2.23
N MET A 92 11.69 6.52 -1.59
CA MET A 92 12.92 7.01 -0.96
C MET A 92 14.11 6.47 -1.74
N GLU A 93 14.91 7.38 -2.30
CA GLU A 93 16.09 7.02 -3.10
C GLU A 93 17.13 6.29 -2.25
N ASP A 94 17.82 5.33 -2.88
CA ASP A 94 18.97 4.61 -2.31
C ASP A 94 18.75 3.97 -0.93
N VAL A 95 17.53 3.48 -0.66
CA VAL A 95 17.20 2.81 0.60
C VAL A 95 16.75 1.36 0.42
N LEU A 96 17.29 0.47 1.24
CA LEU A 96 16.83 -0.90 1.44
C LEU A 96 16.00 -0.97 2.73
N VAL A 97 14.76 -1.42 2.63
CA VAL A 97 13.92 -1.74 3.79
C VAL A 97 14.12 -3.21 4.15
N TYR A 98 14.44 -3.48 5.42
CA TYR A 98 14.70 -4.85 5.91
C TYR A 98 13.77 -5.26 7.06
N GLY A 99 12.91 -4.36 7.54
CA GLY A 99 11.92 -4.70 8.55
C GLY A 99 10.82 -3.66 8.64
N VAL A 100 9.60 -4.14 8.89
CA VAL A 100 8.42 -3.32 9.15
C VAL A 100 7.72 -3.91 10.37
N GLU A 101 7.64 -3.13 11.44
CA GLU A 101 7.07 -3.56 12.72
C GLU A 101 5.54 -3.53 12.71
N TYR A 102 4.93 -4.11 13.74
CA TYR A 102 3.49 -4.08 13.91
C TYR A 102 3.01 -2.64 14.10
N CYS A 103 1.96 -2.24 13.36
CA CYS A 103 1.45 -0.88 13.29
C CYS A 103 2.48 0.18 12.82
N ALA A 104 3.55 -0.24 12.15
CA ALA A 104 4.42 0.67 11.44
C ALA A 104 3.66 1.41 10.34
N PHE A 105 4.07 2.64 10.04
CA PHE A 105 3.41 3.47 9.05
C PHE A 105 4.42 4.38 8.33
N VAL A 106 4.05 4.79 7.12
CA VAL A 106 4.79 5.79 6.35
C VAL A 106 3.79 6.81 5.82
N LYS A 107 4.19 8.09 5.82
CA LYS A 107 3.45 9.13 5.11
C LYS A 107 4.08 9.37 3.75
N LEU A 108 3.30 9.14 2.69
CA LEU A 108 3.64 9.59 1.35
C LEU A 108 3.01 10.96 1.11
N GLN A 109 3.78 11.90 0.60
CA GLN A 109 3.32 13.24 0.27
C GLN A 109 3.75 13.60 -1.14
N ARG A 110 2.89 14.26 -1.93
CA ARG A 110 3.25 14.77 -3.24
C ARG A 110 2.62 16.14 -3.50
N PRO A 111 3.25 17.01 -4.29
CA PRO A 111 2.61 18.22 -4.79
C PRO A 111 1.43 17.89 -5.72
N VAL A 112 0.34 18.64 -5.59
CA VAL A 112 -0.84 18.57 -6.46
C VAL A 112 -1.12 19.97 -7.01
N PHE A 113 -1.12 20.10 -8.33
CA PHE A 113 -1.35 21.36 -9.02
C PHE A 113 -2.65 21.29 -9.81
N ARG A 114 -3.60 22.19 -9.54
CA ARG A 114 -4.82 22.31 -10.34
C ARG A 114 -4.54 23.11 -11.61
N ARG A 115 -4.91 22.56 -12.77
CA ARG A 115 -4.86 23.21 -14.08
C ARG A 115 -6.23 23.14 -14.74
N GLY A 116 -7.03 24.18 -14.54
CA GLY A 116 -8.43 24.21 -14.95
C GLY A 116 -9.22 23.08 -14.28
N ASP A 117 -9.76 22.18 -15.11
CA ASP A 117 -10.55 21.01 -14.70
C ASP A 117 -9.71 19.73 -14.53
N SER A 118 -8.38 19.83 -14.65
CA SER A 118 -7.45 18.71 -14.50
C SER A 118 -6.46 18.95 -13.36
N TYR A 119 -5.80 17.86 -12.94
CA TYR A 119 -4.73 17.88 -11.95
C TYR A 119 -3.40 17.41 -12.56
N VAL A 120 -2.31 18.04 -12.13
CA VAL A 120 -0.94 17.61 -12.41
C VAL A 120 -0.27 17.25 -11.10
N PHE A 121 0.38 16.10 -11.06
CA PHE A 121 0.96 15.53 -9.84
C PHE A 121 2.49 15.58 -9.88
N GLY A 122 3.10 15.98 -8.76
CA GLY A 122 4.53 15.81 -8.55
C GLY A 122 4.90 14.38 -8.14
N LYS A 123 6.19 14.15 -7.89
CA LYS A 123 6.68 12.89 -7.33
C LYS A 123 6.23 12.74 -5.88
N PHE A 124 6.06 11.49 -5.44
CA PHE A 124 5.93 11.19 -4.03
C PHE A 124 7.25 11.39 -3.30
N GLU A 125 7.14 11.90 -2.09
CA GLU A 125 8.19 12.03 -1.09
C GLU A 125 7.78 11.21 0.14
N VAL A 126 8.72 10.45 0.68
CA VAL A 126 8.55 9.74 1.94
C VAL A 126 8.79 10.71 3.10
N LYS A 127 7.86 10.77 4.04
CA LYS A 127 7.99 11.49 5.31
C LYS A 127 8.03 10.47 6.45
N LEU A 128 9.24 10.24 6.96
CA LEU A 128 9.49 9.51 8.21
C LEU A 128 9.61 10.50 9.36
N ARG A 129 9.29 10.06 10.57
CA ARG A 129 9.51 10.80 11.80
C ARG A 129 10.99 10.76 12.18
N ASN A 130 11.49 11.92 12.59
CA ASN A 130 12.86 12.07 13.08
C ASN A 130 13.11 11.33 14.40
N ASP A 131 12.07 10.91 15.12
CA ASP A 131 12.19 10.15 16.37
C ASP A 131 12.26 8.64 16.16
N GLY A 132 12.24 8.16 14.90
CA GLY A 132 12.35 6.74 14.55
C GLY A 132 11.15 5.88 14.96
N LYS A 133 10.04 6.49 15.40
CA LYS A 133 8.86 5.76 15.91
C LYS A 133 7.88 5.31 14.83
N ASP A 134 8.31 5.32 13.57
CA ASP A 134 7.51 4.83 12.43
C ASP A 134 7.49 3.29 12.35
N GLY A 135 8.37 2.61 13.07
CA GLY A 135 8.47 1.14 13.06
C GLY A 135 9.06 0.59 11.75
N ILE A 136 9.71 1.42 10.94
CA ILE A 136 10.31 1.02 9.65
C ILE A 136 11.83 0.97 9.80
N LYS A 137 12.41 -0.20 9.51
CA LYS A 137 13.84 -0.44 9.55
C LYS A 137 14.41 -0.42 8.15
N HIS A 138 15.31 0.52 7.90
CA HIS A 138 15.90 0.73 6.60
C HIS A 138 17.38 1.13 6.69
N MET A 139 18.12 0.90 5.62
CA MET A 139 19.55 1.24 5.51
C MET A 139 19.84 1.77 4.10
N PRO A 140 20.93 2.53 3.88
CA PRO A 140 21.38 2.86 2.53
C PRO A 140 21.61 1.59 1.71
N LYS A 141 21.23 1.61 0.43
CA LYS A 141 21.61 0.54 -0.50
C LYS A 141 23.12 0.52 -0.62
N PRO A 142 23.78 -0.65 -0.57
CA PRO A 142 25.20 -0.73 -0.87
C PRO A 142 25.44 -0.20 -2.28
N GLU A 143 26.50 0.60 -2.45
CA GLU A 143 26.95 1.04 -3.77
C GLU A 143 27.20 -0.21 -4.63
N LYS A 144 26.71 -0.18 -5.88
CA LYS A 144 27.07 -1.22 -6.84
C LYS A 144 28.54 -1.01 -7.19
N GLU A 145 29.40 -1.95 -6.81
CA GLU A 145 30.76 -2.07 -7.37
C GLU A 145 30.72 -2.20 -8.91
#